data_AF-A0A6P7F2Y0-F1
#
_entry.id   AF-A0A6P7F2Y0-F1
#
_cell.length_a   1.000
_cell.length_b   1.000
_cell.length_c   1.000
_cell.angle_alpha   90.00
_cell.angle_beta   90.00
_cell.angle_gamma   90.00
#
_symmetry.space_group_name_H-M   'P 1'
#
loop_
_entity.id
_entity.type
_entity.pdbx_description
1 polymer ?
#
loop_
_entity_poly.entity_id
_entity_poly.type
_entity_poly.pdbx_seq_one_letter_code
_entity_poly.pdbx_strand_id
1 'polypeptide(L)'
;MSRIKDWFEERLRFSKMFRCMQWCRYPRAKCTCSQGVGYARLHETVEETFREIQYDELASTSREQSEELAFFNDNESFQLVVVERNLCASDLCQLLALKNRTEKSVHWSIIEQWNDLGLERMLEDHEYVLAAYKDMKMFSCHARFKFRFRKEFRKYEFFHHPHQFFPYGMLNIENELSRDENKNPTNPSHLQVEYLVIQEGMCPVIFSHIWIRDEKKKIWIKTYMLLRDQRLFISQKIHSLAKFMRMPKEQALELVR
;
A
#
# COMPACT_ATOMS: atom_id res chain seq x y z
N MET A 1 -27.10 -21.51 11.25
CA MET A 1 -27.22 -20.06 11.52
C MET A 1 -26.85 -19.71 12.97
N SER A 2 -25.61 -19.99 13.43
CA SER A 2 -25.21 -19.62 14.82
C SER A 2 -23.70 -19.43 15.01
N ARG A 3 -22.92 -19.16 13.94
CA ARG A 3 -21.46 -19.03 14.06
C ARG A 3 -20.82 -17.89 13.25
N ILE A 4 -21.64 -17.00 12.68
CA ILE A 4 -21.18 -15.78 11.99
C ILE A 4 -21.45 -14.51 12.83
N LYS A 5 -22.28 -14.61 13.88
CA LYS A 5 -22.56 -13.47 14.78
C LYS A 5 -21.42 -13.20 15.77
N ASP A 6 -20.65 -14.23 16.13
CA ASP A 6 -19.55 -14.09 17.11
C ASP A 6 -18.33 -13.34 16.53
N TRP A 7 -18.17 -13.30 15.20
CA TRP A 7 -17.07 -12.58 14.56
C TRP A 7 -17.31 -11.05 14.47
N PHE A 8 -18.57 -10.62 14.49
CA PHE A 8 -18.93 -9.19 14.41
C PHE A 8 -18.96 -8.50 15.79
N GLU A 9 -19.33 -9.19 16.87
CA GLU A 9 -19.41 -8.57 18.20
C GLU A 9 -18.05 -8.37 18.90
N GLU A 10 -17.04 -9.21 18.62
CA GLU A 10 -15.69 -9.02 19.19
C GLU A 10 -14.96 -7.80 18.62
N ARG A 11 -15.28 -7.41 17.38
CA ARG A 11 -14.71 -6.21 16.72
C ARG A 11 -15.38 -4.90 17.18
N LEU A 12 -16.62 -4.98 17.66
CA LEU A 12 -17.39 -3.83 18.17
C LEU A 12 -17.01 -3.42 19.60
N ARG A 13 -16.49 -4.34 20.43
CA ARG A 13 -16.03 -4.00 21.79
C ARG A 13 -14.65 -3.32 21.85
N PHE A 14 -13.85 -3.37 20.79
CA PHE A 14 -12.55 -2.68 20.76
C PHE A 14 -12.61 -1.25 20.20
N SER A 15 -13.74 -0.84 19.62
CA SER A 15 -13.89 0.47 18.95
C SER A 15 -14.36 1.60 19.89
N LYS A 16 -14.90 1.28 21.07
CA LYS A 16 -15.38 2.28 22.05
C LYS A 16 -14.55 2.30 23.33
N MET A 17 -13.22 2.43 23.23
CA MET A 17 -12.44 2.85 24.40
C MET A 17 -11.03 3.38 24.16
N PHE A 18 -10.77 4.22 23.14
CA PHE A 18 -9.48 4.93 23.11
C PHE A 18 -9.64 6.39 22.69
N ARG A 19 -10.11 7.19 23.65
CA ARG A 19 -9.66 8.59 23.71
C ARG A 19 -8.13 8.59 23.84
N CYS A 20 -7.52 9.55 23.16
CA CYS A 20 -6.17 10.09 23.35
C CYS A 20 -5.38 9.51 24.55
N MET A 21 -4.18 9.00 24.28
CA MET A 21 -3.17 8.54 25.25
C MET A 21 -3.44 7.21 25.98
N GLN A 22 -3.23 6.05 25.35
CA GLN A 22 -2.75 4.84 26.04
C GLN A 22 -2.39 3.70 25.07
N TRP A 23 -1.17 3.71 24.53
CA TRP A 23 -0.65 2.57 23.76
C TRP A 23 0.78 2.20 24.20
N CYS A 24 1.04 2.12 25.51
CA CYS A 24 2.20 1.38 26.02
C CYS A 24 1.71 0.08 26.69
N ARG A 25 1.97 -1.06 26.06
CA ARG A 25 1.61 -2.41 26.56
C ARG A 25 2.60 -2.95 27.61
N TYR A 26 3.36 -2.07 28.29
CA TYR A 26 4.31 -2.42 29.35
C TYR A 26 3.95 -1.70 30.66
N PRO A 27 4.14 -2.32 31.84
CA PRO A 27 3.93 -1.68 33.14
C PRO A 27 4.70 -0.35 33.19
N ARG A 28 4.01 0.71 33.61
CA ARG A 28 4.47 2.13 33.54
C ARG A 28 5.83 2.41 34.19
N ALA A 29 6.39 1.48 34.95
CA ALA A 29 7.70 1.63 35.58
C ALA A 29 8.91 1.43 34.63
N LYS A 30 8.73 0.98 33.37
CA LYS A 30 9.83 0.75 32.41
C LYS A 30 9.62 1.29 30.99
N CYS A 31 8.57 2.11 30.76
CA CYS A 31 8.25 2.59 29.41
C CYS A 31 8.89 3.96 29.13
N THR A 32 9.86 4.03 28.22
CA THR A 32 10.56 5.26 27.77
C THR A 32 9.79 6.09 26.73
N CYS A 33 8.52 5.78 26.48
CA CYS A 33 7.71 6.47 25.46
C CYS A 33 7.28 7.90 25.83
N SER A 34 7.53 8.36 27.07
CA SER A 34 7.22 9.71 27.52
C SER A 34 8.27 10.76 27.13
N GLN A 35 9.40 10.35 26.54
CA GLN A 35 10.38 11.27 25.95
C GLN A 35 10.38 11.12 24.43
N GLY A 36 9.79 12.12 23.77
CA GLY A 36 9.82 12.41 22.33
C GLY A 36 10.39 11.31 21.45
N VAL A 37 9.52 10.43 20.96
CA VAL A 37 9.92 9.35 20.07
C VAL A 37 10.40 9.96 18.76
N GLY A 38 11.69 9.79 18.45
CA GLY A 38 12.35 10.41 17.28
C GLY A 38 11.98 9.81 15.93
N TYR A 39 10.92 8.99 15.86
CA TYR A 39 10.36 8.40 14.64
C TYR A 39 8.85 8.65 14.62
N ALA A 40 8.28 8.84 13.44
CA ALA A 40 6.85 9.05 13.25
C ALA A 40 6.26 7.91 12.39
N ARG A 41 5.07 7.45 12.76
CA ARG A 41 4.22 6.66 11.85
C ARG A 41 3.72 7.61 10.77
N LEU A 42 3.82 7.22 9.50
CA LEU A 42 3.16 8.00 8.44
C LEU A 42 1.65 7.95 8.68
N HIS A 43 1.00 9.12 8.71
CA HIS A 43 -0.40 9.24 9.11
C HIS A 43 -1.31 8.50 8.11
N GLU A 44 -2.11 7.55 8.60
CA GLU A 44 -3.16 6.85 7.85
C GLU A 44 -4.43 7.70 7.82
N THR A 45 -4.36 8.95 7.36
CA THR A 45 -5.51 9.90 7.32
C THR A 45 -6.68 9.37 6.50
N VAL A 46 -6.42 8.32 5.71
CA VAL A 46 -7.35 7.68 4.81
C VAL A 46 -8.36 6.80 5.57
N GLU A 47 -7.94 6.01 6.56
CA GLU A 47 -8.82 5.00 7.18
C GLU A 47 -10.00 5.60 7.98
N GLU A 48 -9.79 6.71 8.69
CA GLU A 48 -10.82 7.31 9.55
C GLU A 48 -11.92 7.98 8.71
N THR A 49 -11.53 8.68 7.64
CA THR A 49 -12.46 9.29 6.69
C THR A 49 -13.25 8.24 5.90
N PHE A 50 -12.62 7.11 5.53
CA PHE A 50 -13.30 6.00 4.86
C PHE A 50 -14.39 5.33 5.74
N ARG A 51 -14.17 5.22 7.05
CA ARG A 51 -15.15 4.58 7.96
C ARG A 51 -16.40 5.42 8.19
N GLU A 52 -16.28 6.74 8.27
CA GLU A 52 -17.42 7.62 8.50
C GLU A 52 -18.35 7.67 7.27
N ILE A 53 -17.81 7.59 6.06
CA ILE A 53 -18.61 7.64 4.81
C ILE A 53 -19.23 6.29 4.45
N GLN A 54 -18.56 5.17 4.75
CA GLN A 54 -19.13 3.84 4.57
C GLN A 54 -20.46 3.66 5.34
N TYR A 55 -20.61 4.34 6.48
CA TYR A 55 -21.84 4.28 7.27
C TYR A 55 -23.02 5.04 6.63
N ASP A 56 -22.75 6.09 5.86
CA ASP A 56 -23.78 6.92 5.21
C ASP A 56 -24.26 6.32 3.87
N GLU A 57 -23.38 5.66 3.12
CA GLU A 57 -23.72 5.04 1.82
C GLU A 57 -24.58 3.77 1.97
N LEU A 58 -24.48 3.08 3.11
CA LEU A 58 -25.32 1.92 3.44
C LEU A 58 -26.80 2.28 3.72
N ALA A 59 -27.12 3.57 3.90
CA ALA A 59 -28.48 4.04 4.16
C ALA A 59 -29.26 4.47 2.89
N SER A 60 -28.63 4.50 1.70
CA SER A 60 -29.29 4.96 0.46
C SER A 60 -29.44 3.85 -0.61
N THR A 61 -30.51 3.08 -0.47
CA THR A 61 -31.38 2.50 -1.51
C THR A 61 -30.79 2.11 -2.90
N SER A 62 -30.69 0.79 -3.15
CA SER A 62 -31.27 0.06 -4.30
C SER A 62 -31.29 0.67 -5.72
N ARG A 63 -30.25 1.39 -6.14
CA ARG A 63 -29.96 1.60 -7.57
C ARG A 63 -28.80 0.71 -7.96
N GLU A 64 -28.91 0.01 -9.08
CA GLU A 64 -27.77 -0.63 -9.74
C GLU A 64 -26.67 0.43 -9.87
N GLN A 65 -25.67 0.39 -8.99
CA GLN A 65 -24.57 1.34 -8.99
C GLN A 65 -23.71 1.01 -10.21
N SER A 66 -23.98 1.69 -11.30
CA SER A 66 -23.18 1.69 -12.51
C SER A 66 -22.92 3.13 -12.94
N GLU A 67 -21.76 3.34 -13.56
CA GLU A 67 -21.33 4.65 -14.06
C GLU A 67 -20.78 4.49 -15.47
N GLU A 68 -21.12 5.39 -16.38
CA GLU A 68 -20.50 5.42 -17.71
C GLU A 68 -19.16 6.17 -17.63
N LEU A 69 -18.05 5.44 -17.83
CA LEU A 69 -16.70 5.96 -17.68
C LEU A 69 -15.93 5.91 -19.01
N ALA A 70 -15.07 6.90 -19.23
CA ALA A 70 -14.20 6.98 -20.39
C ALA A 70 -12.81 6.40 -20.09
N PHE A 71 -12.35 5.49 -20.94
CA PHE A 71 -11.03 4.86 -20.87
C PHE A 71 -10.20 5.26 -22.07
N PHE A 72 -9.18 6.09 -21.84
CA PHE A 72 -8.35 6.68 -22.89
C PHE A 72 -7.17 5.77 -23.25
N ASN A 73 -6.94 5.58 -24.54
CA ASN A 73 -5.76 4.93 -25.10
C ASN A 73 -4.58 5.94 -25.13
N ASP A 74 -3.36 5.46 -25.42
CA ASP A 74 -2.18 6.33 -25.50
C ASP A 74 -2.22 7.36 -26.65
N ASN A 75 -3.00 7.08 -27.69
CA ASN A 75 -3.26 8.03 -28.78
C ASN A 75 -4.43 9.00 -28.48
N GLU A 76 -4.90 9.05 -27.23
CA GLU A 76 -6.02 9.87 -26.74
C GLU A 76 -7.41 9.54 -27.34
N SER A 77 -7.53 8.52 -28.20
CA SER A 77 -8.84 7.90 -28.47
C SER A 77 -9.37 7.23 -27.19
N PHE A 78 -10.68 7.03 -27.07
CA PHE A 78 -11.25 6.43 -25.87
C PHE A 78 -12.43 5.52 -26.17
N GLN A 79 -12.75 4.67 -25.20
CA GLN A 79 -13.97 3.87 -25.18
C GLN A 79 -14.82 4.30 -23.98
N LEU A 80 -16.12 4.46 -24.18
CA LEU A 80 -17.09 4.56 -23.10
C LEU A 80 -17.53 3.15 -22.68
N VAL A 81 -17.55 2.92 -21.38
CA VAL A 81 -17.97 1.65 -20.79
C VAL A 81 -18.83 1.96 -19.58
N VAL A 82 -20.01 1.34 -19.52
CA VAL A 82 -20.81 1.29 -18.30
C VAL A 82 -20.14 0.31 -17.33
N VAL A 83 -19.61 0.84 -16.24
CA VAL A 83 -18.88 0.10 -15.22
C VAL A 83 -19.83 -0.21 -14.08
N GLU A 84 -20.10 -1.49 -13.87
CA GLU A 84 -20.90 -2.00 -12.76
C GLU A 84 -20.05 -2.24 -11.51
N ARG A 85 -20.70 -2.33 -10.34
CA ARG A 85 -20.06 -2.54 -9.04
C ARG A 85 -19.05 -3.70 -9.00
N ASN A 86 -19.31 -4.79 -9.72
CA ASN A 86 -18.52 -6.01 -9.64
C ASN A 86 -17.52 -6.17 -10.80
N LEU A 87 -17.36 -5.15 -11.66
CA LEU A 87 -16.40 -5.21 -12.76
C LEU A 87 -14.98 -4.95 -12.22
N CYS A 88 -14.16 -5.99 -12.22
CA CYS A 88 -12.74 -5.87 -11.84
C CYS A 88 -11.89 -5.31 -13.00
N ALA A 89 -10.71 -4.79 -12.66
CA ALA A 89 -9.80 -4.20 -13.63
C ALA A 89 -9.34 -5.20 -14.71
N SER A 90 -9.12 -6.47 -14.35
CA SER A 90 -8.71 -7.51 -15.31
C SER A 90 -9.75 -7.77 -16.40
N ASP A 91 -11.03 -7.85 -16.01
CA ASP A 91 -12.13 -8.12 -16.95
C ASP A 91 -12.36 -6.91 -17.85
N LEU A 92 -12.27 -5.71 -17.29
CA LEU A 92 -12.32 -4.48 -18.09
C LEU A 92 -11.17 -4.39 -19.09
N CYS A 93 -9.95 -4.79 -18.72
CA CYS A 93 -8.82 -4.83 -19.65
C CYS A 93 -9.08 -5.76 -20.84
N GLN A 94 -9.65 -6.94 -20.58
CA GLN A 94 -10.05 -7.87 -21.65
C GLN A 94 -11.13 -7.27 -22.55
N LEU A 95 -12.14 -6.64 -21.96
CA LEU A 95 -13.22 -5.97 -22.70
C LEU A 95 -12.69 -4.84 -23.59
N LEU A 96 -11.82 -3.98 -23.05
CA LEU A 96 -11.22 -2.87 -23.79
C LEU A 96 -10.27 -3.35 -24.89
N ALA A 97 -9.51 -4.42 -24.65
CA ALA A 97 -8.66 -5.02 -25.69
C ALA A 97 -9.52 -5.49 -26.89
N LEU A 98 -10.66 -6.13 -26.62
CA LEU A 98 -11.62 -6.54 -27.65
C LEU A 98 -12.23 -5.34 -28.38
N LYS A 99 -12.72 -4.32 -27.64
CA LYS A 99 -13.32 -3.11 -28.23
C LYS A 99 -12.33 -2.34 -29.11
N ASN A 100 -11.08 -2.23 -28.68
CA ASN A 100 -10.01 -1.54 -29.43
C ASN A 100 -9.37 -2.41 -30.53
N ARG A 101 -9.81 -3.67 -30.71
CA ARG A 101 -9.25 -4.63 -31.68
C ARG A 101 -7.74 -4.83 -31.51
N THR A 102 -7.27 -4.82 -30.28
CA THR A 102 -5.85 -5.04 -29.95
C THR A 102 -5.61 -6.51 -29.59
N GLU A 103 -4.35 -6.93 -29.63
CA GLU A 103 -3.98 -8.27 -29.22
C GLU A 103 -4.29 -8.56 -27.74
N LYS A 104 -4.57 -9.83 -27.43
CA LYS A 104 -4.69 -10.27 -26.03
C LYS A 104 -3.32 -10.22 -25.38
N SER A 105 -3.24 -9.64 -24.19
CA SER A 105 -2.01 -9.55 -23.42
C SER A 105 -2.33 -9.40 -21.94
N VAL A 106 -1.48 -9.99 -21.08
CA VAL A 106 -1.56 -9.82 -19.63
C VAL A 106 -1.08 -8.43 -19.19
N HIS A 107 -0.31 -7.74 -20.04
CA HIS A 107 0.24 -6.42 -19.74
C HIS A 107 -0.79 -5.29 -19.85
N TRP A 108 -1.99 -5.55 -20.38
CA TRP A 108 -3.04 -4.55 -20.39
C TRP A 108 -3.44 -4.16 -18.96
N SER A 109 -3.52 -2.85 -18.73
CA SER A 109 -3.75 -2.27 -17.42
C SER A 109 -4.64 -1.04 -17.50
N ILE A 110 -5.42 -0.82 -16.44
CA ILE A 110 -6.17 0.41 -16.19
C ILE A 110 -5.33 1.27 -15.25
N ILE A 111 -5.15 2.54 -15.62
CA ILE A 111 -4.31 3.48 -14.88
C ILE A 111 -5.15 4.70 -14.52
N GLU A 112 -5.22 4.98 -13.23
CA GLU A 112 -5.70 6.24 -12.67
C GLU A 112 -4.65 7.33 -12.93
N GLN A 113 -5.02 8.37 -13.67
CA GLN A 113 -4.14 9.53 -13.88
C GLN A 113 -4.70 10.75 -13.17
N TRP A 114 -3.92 11.30 -12.24
CA TRP A 114 -4.23 12.49 -11.46
C TRP A 114 -3.51 13.69 -12.07
N ASN A 115 -4.13 14.29 -13.09
CA ASN A 115 -3.46 15.27 -13.96
C ASN A 115 -2.96 16.50 -13.20
N ASP A 116 -3.71 16.97 -12.21
CA ASP A 116 -3.33 18.16 -11.44
C ASP A 116 -2.17 17.89 -10.45
N LEU A 117 -1.97 16.62 -10.08
CA LEU A 117 -0.86 16.17 -9.22
C LEU A 117 0.35 15.68 -10.02
N GLY A 118 0.17 15.40 -11.32
CA GLY A 118 1.18 14.74 -12.14
C GLY A 118 1.50 13.32 -11.69
N LEU A 119 0.52 12.63 -11.08
CA LEU A 119 0.67 11.28 -10.54
C LEU A 119 -0.17 10.28 -11.35
N GLU A 120 0.27 9.04 -11.37
CA GLU A 120 -0.51 7.93 -11.89
C GLU A 120 -0.36 6.69 -11.02
N ARG A 121 -1.42 5.89 -10.95
CA ARG A 121 -1.48 4.62 -10.23
C ARG A 121 -2.13 3.58 -11.14
N MET A 122 -1.51 2.41 -11.26
CA MET A 122 -2.11 1.27 -11.94
C MET A 122 -3.08 0.56 -10.98
N LEU A 123 -4.26 0.18 -11.49
CA LEU A 123 -5.16 -0.72 -10.78
C LEU A 123 -4.63 -2.15 -10.83
N GLU A 124 -4.64 -2.82 -9.68
CA GLU A 124 -4.42 -4.25 -9.60
C GLU A 124 -5.63 -5.01 -10.19
N ASP A 125 -5.39 -6.22 -10.70
CA ASP A 125 -6.38 -6.99 -11.47
C ASP A 125 -7.69 -7.22 -10.73
N HIS A 126 -7.59 -7.42 -9.41
CA HIS A 126 -8.70 -7.75 -8.54
C HIS A 126 -9.48 -6.51 -8.05
N GLU A 127 -8.96 -5.30 -8.26
CA GLU A 127 -9.63 -4.07 -7.83
C GLU A 127 -10.90 -3.85 -8.65
N TYR A 128 -11.98 -3.45 -7.98
CA TYR A 128 -13.22 -3.05 -8.64
C TYR A 128 -13.11 -1.62 -9.17
N VAL A 129 -13.32 -1.47 -10.48
CA VAL A 129 -13.10 -0.19 -11.17
C VAL A 129 -14.06 0.89 -10.66
N LEU A 130 -15.31 0.53 -10.36
CA LEU A 130 -16.28 1.47 -9.80
C LEU A 130 -15.89 1.95 -8.40
N ALA A 131 -15.35 1.07 -7.57
CA ALA A 131 -14.88 1.44 -6.23
C ALA A 131 -13.69 2.40 -6.33
N ALA A 132 -12.70 2.07 -7.15
CA ALA A 132 -11.57 2.95 -7.43
C ALA A 132 -12.02 4.34 -7.93
N TYR A 133 -12.96 4.39 -8.88
CA TYR A 133 -13.52 5.66 -9.37
C TYR A 133 -14.17 6.49 -8.26
N LYS A 134 -14.94 5.86 -7.36
CA LYS A 134 -15.57 6.55 -6.23
C LYS A 134 -14.54 7.10 -5.26
N ASP A 135 -13.51 6.32 -4.95
CA ASP A 135 -12.40 6.76 -4.11
C ASP A 135 -11.73 7.98 -4.74
N MET A 136 -11.45 7.95 -6.04
CA MET A 136 -10.88 9.10 -6.76
C MET A 136 -11.76 10.36 -6.63
N LYS A 137 -13.08 10.24 -6.83
CA LYS A 137 -14.03 11.35 -6.66
C LYS A 137 -14.05 11.88 -5.23
N MET A 138 -13.98 11.00 -4.25
CA MET A 138 -14.01 11.35 -2.84
C MET A 138 -12.74 12.08 -2.39
N PHE A 139 -11.56 11.62 -2.83
CA PHE A 139 -10.28 12.24 -2.50
C PHE A 139 -10.17 13.68 -3.00
N SER A 140 -10.71 13.98 -4.17
CA SER A 140 -10.81 15.36 -4.64
C SER A 140 -11.91 15.51 -5.70
N CYS A 141 -13.01 16.14 -5.30
CA CYS A 141 -14.11 16.45 -6.20
C CYS A 141 -13.74 17.48 -7.29
N HIS A 142 -12.64 18.23 -7.09
CA HIS A 142 -12.15 19.24 -8.03
C HIS A 142 -10.94 18.76 -8.85
N ALA A 143 -10.31 17.63 -8.48
CA ALA A 143 -9.17 17.13 -9.23
C ALA A 143 -9.61 16.62 -10.61
N ARG A 144 -8.86 17.04 -11.63
CA ARG A 144 -8.97 16.47 -12.96
C ARG A 144 -8.22 15.16 -12.99
N PHE A 145 -8.96 14.07 -13.03
CA PHE A 145 -8.42 12.75 -13.23
C PHE A 145 -9.04 12.05 -14.44
N LYS A 146 -8.35 11.06 -15.01
CA LYS A 146 -8.86 10.22 -16.10
C LYS A 146 -8.33 8.79 -15.97
N PHE A 147 -9.05 7.83 -16.55
CA PHE A 147 -8.55 6.46 -16.70
C PHE A 147 -7.83 6.30 -18.03
N ARG A 148 -6.67 5.65 -18.00
CA ARG A 148 -5.89 5.27 -19.18
C ARG A 148 -5.83 3.76 -19.32
N PHE A 149 -6.04 3.26 -20.54
CA PHE A 149 -5.85 1.89 -20.94
C PHE A 149 -4.56 1.78 -21.75
N ARG A 150 -3.53 1.14 -21.19
CA ARG A 150 -2.24 0.94 -21.86
C ARG A 150 -1.56 -0.35 -21.39
N LYS A 151 -0.47 -0.72 -22.07
CA LYS A 151 0.38 -1.83 -21.62
C LYS A 151 1.33 -1.37 -20.53
N GLU A 152 1.37 -2.11 -19.43
CA GLU A 152 2.37 -1.99 -18.37
C GLU A 152 3.14 -3.30 -18.28
N PHE A 153 4.33 -3.32 -18.87
CA PHE A 153 5.16 -4.53 -18.90
C PHE A 153 5.76 -4.86 -17.54
N ARG A 154 5.86 -3.87 -16.63
CA ARG A 154 6.45 -4.07 -15.30
C ARG A 154 5.49 -4.69 -14.28
N LYS A 155 4.20 -4.79 -14.61
CA LYS A 155 3.13 -5.25 -13.71
C LYS A 155 3.43 -6.59 -13.03
N TYR A 156 3.92 -7.57 -13.80
CA TYR A 156 4.25 -8.91 -13.28
C TYR A 156 5.75 -9.17 -13.21
N GLU A 157 6.57 -8.16 -13.47
CA GLU A 157 8.02 -8.31 -13.54
C GLU A 157 8.60 -8.79 -12.20
N PHE A 158 7.94 -8.44 -11.09
CA PHE A 158 8.26 -8.96 -9.76
C PHE A 158 8.17 -10.49 -9.68
N PHE A 159 7.16 -11.10 -10.28
CA PHE A 159 6.96 -12.56 -10.24
C PHE A 159 7.88 -13.31 -11.21
N HIS A 160 8.41 -12.63 -12.23
CA HIS A 160 9.36 -13.23 -13.16
C HIS A 160 10.80 -13.13 -12.66
N HIS A 161 11.15 -12.01 -12.03
CA HIS A 161 12.52 -11.70 -11.62
C HIS A 161 12.53 -10.91 -10.29
N PRO A 162 12.08 -11.49 -9.17
CA PRO A 162 11.94 -10.80 -7.88
C PRO A 162 13.27 -10.29 -7.31
N HIS A 163 14.38 -10.95 -7.64
CA HIS A 163 15.72 -10.59 -7.18
C HIS A 163 16.20 -9.22 -7.67
N GLN A 164 15.63 -8.67 -8.75
CA GLN A 164 16.01 -7.34 -9.24
C GLN A 164 15.35 -6.19 -8.44
N PHE A 165 14.32 -6.48 -7.64
CA PHE A 165 13.55 -5.46 -6.93
C PHE A 165 14.15 -5.06 -5.59
N PHE A 166 14.97 -5.94 -5.01
CA PHE A 166 15.56 -5.75 -3.69
C PHE A 166 17.09 -5.85 -3.78
N PRO A 167 17.80 -4.71 -3.71
CA PRO A 167 19.25 -4.69 -3.57
C PRO A 167 19.72 -5.48 -2.34
N TYR A 168 20.99 -5.91 -2.38
CA TYR A 168 21.65 -6.58 -1.25
C TYR A 168 21.46 -5.76 0.04
N GLY A 169 21.04 -6.41 1.13
CA GLY A 169 20.86 -5.78 2.44
C GLY A 169 19.55 -5.00 2.65
N MET A 170 18.74 -4.77 1.60
CA MET A 170 17.46 -4.06 1.73
C MET A 170 16.40 -4.91 2.46
N LEU A 171 16.40 -6.22 2.22
CA LEU A 171 15.51 -7.18 2.87
C LEU A 171 16.21 -7.81 4.07
N ASN A 172 15.59 -7.71 5.25
CA ASN A 172 16.05 -8.42 6.44
C ASN A 172 15.20 -9.69 6.66
N ILE A 173 15.56 -10.77 5.97
CA ILE A 173 14.81 -12.05 5.97
C ILE A 173 15.28 -12.99 7.09
N GLU A 174 16.48 -12.76 7.61
CA GLU A 174 17.15 -13.62 8.58
C GLU A 174 16.40 -13.70 9.91
N ASN A 175 15.67 -12.64 10.29
CA ASN A 175 14.93 -12.61 11.55
C ASN A 175 13.62 -13.40 11.55
N GLU A 176 13.05 -13.73 10.38
CA GLU A 176 11.71 -14.35 10.31
C GLU A 176 11.78 -15.85 9.98
N LEU A 177 12.79 -16.30 9.23
CA LEU A 177 12.86 -17.69 8.72
C LEU A 177 14.06 -18.52 9.22
N SER A 178 15.09 -17.90 9.80
CA SER A 178 16.30 -18.61 10.25
C SER A 178 16.69 -18.25 11.68
N ARG A 179 16.37 -19.12 12.63
CA ARG A 179 16.88 -19.09 14.02
C ARG A 179 18.29 -19.68 14.12
N ASP A 180 19.12 -19.51 13.09
CA ASP A 180 20.43 -20.15 12.99
C ASP A 180 21.49 -19.07 12.73
N GLU A 181 22.13 -18.61 13.81
CA GLU A 181 23.06 -17.47 13.84
C GLU A 181 24.39 -17.74 13.11
N ASN A 182 24.58 -18.92 12.49
CA ASN A 182 25.83 -19.37 11.89
C ASN A 182 25.86 -19.36 10.35
N LYS A 183 24.85 -18.82 9.68
CA LYS A 183 24.86 -18.69 8.21
C LYS A 183 25.35 -17.30 7.79
N ASN A 184 26.34 -17.25 6.90
CA ASN A 184 26.76 -16.01 6.25
C ASN A 184 25.55 -15.33 5.59
N PRO A 185 25.45 -13.98 5.66
CA PRO A 185 24.36 -13.23 5.06
C PRO A 185 24.38 -13.41 3.54
N THR A 186 23.57 -14.34 3.07
CA THR A 186 23.44 -14.69 1.66
C THR A 186 22.18 -14.03 1.14
N ASN A 187 22.20 -13.58 -0.11
CA ASN A 187 21.00 -13.02 -0.74
C ASN A 187 19.81 -13.99 -0.56
N PRO A 188 18.63 -13.47 -0.18
CA PRO A 188 17.46 -14.31 -0.04
C PRO A 188 17.14 -14.97 -1.39
N SER A 189 16.78 -16.24 -1.35
CA SER A 189 16.42 -16.96 -2.58
C SER A 189 15.11 -16.40 -3.15
N HIS A 190 14.92 -16.59 -4.46
CA HIS A 190 13.68 -16.24 -5.17
C HIS A 190 12.42 -16.66 -4.39
N LEU A 191 12.39 -17.92 -3.96
CA LEU A 191 11.28 -18.52 -3.22
C LEU A 191 11.03 -17.84 -1.87
N GLN A 192 12.08 -17.37 -1.19
CA GLN A 192 11.93 -16.66 0.08
C GLN A 192 11.31 -15.27 -0.12
N VAL A 193 11.76 -14.54 -1.14
CA VAL A 193 11.23 -13.21 -1.47
C VAL A 193 9.77 -13.31 -1.92
N GLU A 194 9.44 -14.28 -2.78
CA GLU A 194 8.05 -14.53 -3.19
C GLU A 194 7.16 -14.96 -2.01
N TYR A 195 7.64 -15.87 -1.16
CA TYR A 195 6.89 -16.34 0.01
C TYR A 195 6.51 -15.18 0.94
N LEU A 196 7.43 -14.24 1.18
CA LEU A 196 7.16 -13.07 2.04
C LEU A 196 6.12 -12.11 1.49
N VAL A 197 5.97 -12.05 0.16
CA VAL A 197 5.04 -11.13 -0.50
C VAL A 197 3.67 -11.78 -0.73
N ILE A 198 3.63 -13.10 -0.98
CA ILE A 198 2.40 -13.81 -1.35
C ILE A 198 1.64 -14.30 -0.10
N GLN A 199 2.32 -14.61 1.00
CA GLN A 199 1.66 -15.15 2.18
C GLN A 199 0.94 -14.06 2.97
N GLU A 200 -0.36 -14.26 3.17
CA GLU A 200 -1.17 -13.36 4.02
C GLU A 200 -0.57 -13.25 5.43
N GLY A 201 -0.43 -12.02 5.90
CA GLY A 201 0.13 -11.71 7.22
C GLY A 201 1.65 -11.68 7.30
N MET A 202 2.36 -12.11 6.24
CA MET A 202 3.80 -11.88 6.10
C MET A 202 4.04 -10.52 5.43
N CYS A 203 4.98 -9.76 5.97
CA CYS A 203 5.35 -8.45 5.43
C CYS A 203 6.87 -8.31 5.54
N PRO A 204 7.60 -8.16 4.43
CA PRO A 204 9.05 -8.05 4.51
C PRO A 204 9.45 -6.82 5.31
N VAL A 205 10.46 -6.98 6.16
CA VAL A 205 11.08 -5.84 6.82
C VAL A 205 12.03 -5.17 5.83
N ILE A 206 11.63 -3.99 5.36
CA ILE A 206 12.39 -3.19 4.38
C ILE A 206 12.98 -1.98 5.08
N PHE A 207 14.30 -1.84 5.03
CA PHE A 207 15.00 -0.66 5.52
C PHE A 207 15.69 0.07 4.38
N SER A 208 15.48 1.38 4.26
CA SER A 208 16.05 2.17 3.16
C SER A 208 16.13 3.67 3.50
N HIS A 209 16.77 4.44 2.63
CA HIS A 209 16.66 5.89 2.61
C HIS A 209 15.62 6.34 1.59
N ILE A 210 14.82 7.34 1.95
CA ILE A 210 13.90 8.02 1.05
C ILE A 210 14.11 9.53 1.12
N TRP A 211 13.75 10.21 0.02
CA TRP A 211 13.68 11.67 -0.01
C TRP A 211 12.24 12.10 0.23
N ILE A 212 12.02 12.89 1.29
CA ILE A 212 10.70 13.44 1.60
C ILE A 212 10.75 14.93 1.33
N ARG A 213 9.76 15.45 0.60
CA ARG A 213 9.61 16.89 0.38
C ARG A 213 8.96 17.52 1.61
N ASP A 214 9.64 18.47 2.23
CA ASP A 214 9.05 19.33 3.26
C ASP A 214 8.19 20.38 2.55
N GLU A 215 6.87 20.32 2.73
CA GLU A 215 5.93 21.23 2.07
C GLU A 215 6.10 22.69 2.52
N LYS A 216 6.47 22.92 3.78
CA LYS A 216 6.62 24.27 4.35
C LYS A 216 7.88 24.95 3.84
N LYS A 217 8.97 24.19 3.80
CA LYS A 217 10.29 24.70 3.39
C LYS A 217 10.56 24.54 1.90
N LYS A 218 9.76 23.74 1.19
CA LYS A 218 9.95 23.37 -0.23
C LYS A 218 11.32 22.76 -0.51
N ILE A 219 11.91 22.06 0.45
CA ILE A 219 13.19 21.36 0.32
C ILE A 219 13.00 19.85 0.38
N TRP A 220 13.93 19.09 -0.19
CA TRP A 220 13.97 17.63 -0.07
C TRP A 220 14.89 17.22 1.08
N ILE A 221 14.41 16.35 1.96
CA ILE A 221 15.13 15.89 3.14
C ILE A 221 15.31 14.38 3.04
N LYS A 222 16.57 13.94 3.06
CA LYS A 222 16.92 12.51 3.13
C LYS A 222 16.56 11.98 4.51
N THR A 223 15.73 10.94 4.55
CA THR A 223 15.15 10.37 5.77
C THR A 223 15.27 8.85 5.71
N TYR A 224 15.37 8.19 6.86
CA TYR A 224 15.34 6.74 6.94
C TYR A 224 13.89 6.25 6.94
N MET A 225 13.63 5.17 6.20
CA MET A 225 12.35 4.50 6.06
C MET A 225 12.48 3.07 6.58
N LEU A 226 11.47 2.61 7.32
CA LEU A 226 11.32 1.23 7.74
C LEU A 226 9.88 0.78 7.45
N LEU A 227 9.73 -0.22 6.59
CA LEU A 227 8.49 -1.01 6.48
C LEU A 227 8.61 -2.20 7.43
N ARG A 228 7.66 -2.35 8.35
CA ARG A 228 7.59 -3.48 9.27
C ARG A 228 6.17 -3.66 9.77
N ASP A 229 5.71 -4.91 9.92
CA ASP A 229 4.37 -5.24 10.44
C ASP A 229 3.26 -4.47 9.68
N GLN A 230 3.37 -4.40 8.34
CA GLN A 230 2.45 -3.68 7.45
C GLN A 230 2.37 -2.16 7.72
N ARG A 231 3.40 -1.57 8.35
CA ARG A 231 3.45 -0.15 8.69
C ARG A 231 4.72 0.50 8.20
N LEU A 232 4.56 1.74 7.73
CA LEU A 232 5.67 2.58 7.29
C LEU A 232 6.07 3.56 8.40
N PHE A 233 7.32 3.45 8.84
CA PHE A 233 7.95 4.31 9.83
C PHE A 233 9.03 5.17 9.17
N ILE A 234 9.13 6.43 9.58
CA ILE A 234 10.16 7.36 9.10
C ILE A 234 10.89 8.03 10.26
N SER A 235 12.18 8.31 10.09
CA SER A 235 13.01 9.03 11.06
C SER A 235 14.17 9.73 10.38
N GLN A 236 14.50 10.94 10.83
CA GLN A 236 15.74 11.62 10.45
C GLN A 236 16.94 11.16 11.27
N LYS A 237 16.70 10.40 12.36
CA LYS A 237 17.72 9.93 13.30
C LYS A 237 17.81 8.40 13.25
N ILE A 238 18.89 7.88 12.67
CA ILE A 238 19.10 6.44 12.56
C ILE A 238 19.09 5.73 13.92
N HIS A 239 19.62 6.40 14.96
CA HIS A 239 19.63 5.85 16.33
C HIS A 239 18.23 5.48 16.83
N SER A 240 17.21 6.22 16.42
CA SER A 240 15.82 5.95 16.82
C SER A 240 15.30 4.68 16.15
N LEU A 241 15.66 4.43 14.89
CA LEU A 241 15.27 3.23 14.16
C LEU A 241 16.10 2.01 14.59
N ALA A 242 17.40 2.17 14.84
CA ALA A 242 18.26 1.09 15.37
C ALA A 242 17.72 0.56 16.72
N LYS A 243 17.32 1.47 17.62
CA LYS A 243 16.64 1.11 18.87
C LYS A 243 15.32 0.39 18.64
N PHE A 244 14.51 0.86 17.69
CA PHE A 244 13.24 0.24 17.33
C PHE A 244 13.42 -1.18 16.78
N MET A 245 14.47 -1.39 15.98
CA MET A 245 14.86 -2.68 15.43
C MET A 245 15.64 -3.56 16.42
N ARG A 246 16.01 -3.04 17.61
CA ARG A 246 16.81 -3.72 18.63
C ARG A 246 18.19 -4.19 18.14
N MET A 247 18.84 -3.38 17.32
CA MET A 247 20.18 -3.66 16.79
C MET A 247 21.17 -2.52 17.09
N PRO A 248 22.49 -2.78 17.08
CA PRO A 248 23.51 -1.74 17.15
C PRO A 248 23.37 -0.71 16.03
N LYS A 249 23.80 0.52 16.29
CA LYS A 249 23.72 1.62 15.32
C LYS A 249 24.59 1.35 14.10
N GLU A 250 25.74 0.73 14.30
CA GLU A 250 26.72 0.38 13.28
C GLU A 250 26.11 -0.60 12.28
N GLN A 251 25.43 -1.65 12.79
CA GLN A 251 24.70 -2.61 11.97
C GLN A 251 23.55 -1.94 11.22
N ALA A 252 22.80 -1.05 11.87
CA ALA A 252 21.74 -0.29 11.18
C ALA A 252 22.30 0.62 10.08
N LEU A 253 23.50 1.20 10.24
CA LEU A 253 24.15 2.01 9.21
C LEU A 253 24.58 1.18 8.00
N GLU A 254 24.99 -0.07 8.22
CA GLU A 254 25.39 -0.99 7.15
C GLU A 254 24.22 -1.40 6.24
N LEU A 255 23.01 -1.50 6.79
CA LEU A 255 21.79 -1.80 6.02
C LEU A 255 21.40 -0.70 5.01
N VAL A 256 22.06 0.45 5.04
CA VAL A 256 21.70 1.63 4.23
C VAL A 256 22.89 2.25 3.49
N ARG A 257 24.06 1.59 3.55
CA ARG A 257 25.21 1.90 2.71
C ARG A 257 24.97 1.41 1.28
#